data_AF-A0AA41RVY4-F1
#
_entry.id   AF-A0AA41RVY4-F1
#
_cell.length_a   1.000
_cell.length_b   1.000
_cell.length_c   1.000
_cell.angle_alpha   90.00
_cell.angle_beta   90.00
_cell.angle_gamma   90.00
#
_symmetry.space_group_name_H-M   'P 1'
#
loop_
_entity.id
_entity.type
_entity.pdbx_description
1 polymer ?
#
loop_
_entity_poly.entity_id
_entity_poly.type
_entity_poly.pdbx_seq_one_letter_code
_entity_poly.pdbx_strand_id
1 'polypeptide(L)' 'MVKIAELTGHTSRVLYMAQSPDGCTVASAAGDATLRFWNVFGTPELAKPAPKANPEPFAHFNRIR' A
#
# COMPACT_ATOMS: atom_id res chain seq x y z
N MET A 1 15.71 -7.78 18.87
CA MET A 1 15.16 -7.46 17.53
C MET A 1 14.93 -5.96 17.47
N VAL A 2 15.49 -5.26 16.48
CA VAL A 2 15.22 -3.84 16.23
C VAL A 2 14.27 -3.74 15.04
N LYS A 3 13.18 -2.99 15.18
CA LYS A 3 12.23 -2.68 14.10
C LYS A 3 12.63 -1.35 13.48
N ILE A 4 12.84 -1.33 12.17
CA ILE A 4 13.35 -0.15 11.44
C ILE A 4 12.27 0.65 10.72
N ALA A 5 11.18 0.02 10.29
CA ALA A 5 10.01 0.67 9.69
C ALA A 5 8.79 -0.28 9.71
N GLU A 6 7.58 0.26 9.55
CA GLU A 6 6.35 -0.50 9.32
C GLU A 6 5.52 0.17 8.24
N LEU A 7 5.07 -0.62 7.27
CA LEU A 7 4.22 -0.17 6.18
C LEU A 7 2.79 -0.65 6.44
N THR A 8 1.94 0.24 6.93
CA THR A 8 0.57 -0.07 7.36
C THR A 8 -0.44 0.28 6.28
N GLY A 9 -1.41 -0.61 6.03
CA GLY A 9 -2.50 -0.30 5.09
C GLY A 9 -3.18 -1.52 4.47
N HIS A 10 -2.51 -2.67 4.43
CA HIS A 10 -3.19 -3.91 4.07
C HIS A 10 -4.10 -4.37 5.21
N THR A 11 -5.32 -4.79 4.87
CA THR A 11 -6.31 -5.28 5.85
C THR A 11 -6.36 -6.81 5.91
N SER A 12 -5.56 -7.47 5.08
CA SER A 12 -5.40 -8.92 5.03
C SER A 12 -3.93 -9.30 4.86
N ARG A 13 -3.63 -10.60 4.85
CA ARG A 13 -2.26 -11.11 4.70
C ARG A 13 -1.66 -10.63 3.38
N VAL A 14 -0.43 -10.10 3.46
CA VAL A 14 0.40 -9.88 2.28
C VAL A 14 0.79 -11.25 1.73
N LEU A 15 0.51 -11.47 0.44
CA LEU A 15 0.73 -12.73 -0.25
C LEU A 15 1.98 -12.66 -1.13
N TYR A 16 2.26 -11.49 -1.70
CA TYR A 16 3.39 -11.26 -2.58
C TYR A 16 4.05 -9.91 -2.33
N MET A 17 5.35 -9.86 -2.62
CA MET A 17 6.17 -8.65 -2.51
C MET A 17 7.21 -8.64 -3.63
N ALA A 18 7.46 -7.46 -4.21
CA ALA A 18 8.53 -7.23 -5.17
C ALA A 18 9.19 -5.87 -4.90
N GLN A 19 10.48 -5.76 -5.20
CA GLN A 19 11.22 -4.51 -5.13
C GLN A 19 11.66 -4.10 -6.53
N SER A 20 11.64 -2.81 -6.82
CA SER A 20 12.24 -2.28 -8.04
C SER A 20 13.77 -2.45 -8.01
N PRO A 21 14.44 -2.67 -9.16
CA PRO A 21 15.89 -2.87 -9.21
C PRO A 21 16.71 -1.69 -8.67
N ASP A 22 16.14 -0.49 -8.71
CA ASP A 22 16.74 0.74 -8.17
C ASP A 22 16.59 0.85 -6.63
N GLY A 23 15.85 -0.05 -5.98
CA GLY A 23 15.63 -0.10 -4.54
C GLY A 23 14.63 0.93 -4.00
N CYS A 24 14.10 1.78 -4.88
CA CYS A 24 13.32 2.97 -4.53
C CYS A 24 11.87 2.65 -4.16
N THR A 25 11.34 1.55 -4.71
CA THR A 25 9.92 1.20 -4.62
C THR A 25 9.74 -0.25 -4.21
N VAL A 26 8.81 -0.48 -3.29
CA VAL A 26 8.32 -1.82 -2.96
C VAL A 26 6.86 -1.92 -3.38
N ALA A 27 6.51 -3.00 -4.06
CA ALA A 27 5.13 -3.38 -4.35
C ALA A 27 4.71 -4.53 -3.43
N SER A 28 3.52 -4.43 -2.84
CA SER A 28 2.93 -5.49 -2.02
C SER A 28 1.52 -5.81 -2.50
N ALA A 29 1.21 -7.10 -2.64
CA ALA A 29 -0.13 -7.59 -2.97
C ALA A 29 -0.67 -8.44 -1.81
N ALA A 30 -1.92 -8.23 -1.44
CA ALA A 30 -2.53 -8.88 -0.28
C ALA A 30 -3.89 -9.50 -0.60
N GLY A 31 -4.37 -10.34 0.32
CA GLY A 31 -5.70 -10.95 0.26
C GLY A 31 -6.86 -9.95 0.44
N ASP A 32 -6.57 -8.65 0.61
CA ASP A 32 -7.58 -7.58 0.62
C ASP A 32 -7.95 -7.11 -0.80
N ALA A 33 -7.49 -7.86 -1.82
CA ALA A 33 -7.65 -7.56 -3.24
C ALA A 33 -7.01 -6.23 -3.66
N THR A 34 -6.01 -5.73 -2.91
CA THR A 34 -5.26 -4.53 -3.26
C THR A 34 -3.79 -4.82 -3.55
N LEU A 35 -3.22 -3.97 -4.40
CA LEU A 35 -1.79 -3.85 -4.64
C LEU A 35 -1.38 -2.44 -4.21
N ARG A 36 -0.34 -2.34 -3.38
CA ARG A 36 0.17 -1.07 -2.84
C ARG A 36 1.62 -0.87 -3.24
N PHE A 37 1.98 0.38 -3.51
CA PHE A 37 3.36 0.79 -3.76
C PHE A 37 3.87 1.67 -2.62
N TRP A 38 5.11 1.44 -2.22
CA TRP A 38 5.78 2.12 -1.13
C TRP A 38 7.07 2.73 -1.64
N ASN A 39 7.21 4.05 -1.51
CA ASN A 39 8.49 4.71 -1.77
C ASN A 39 9.38 4.57 -0.52
N VAL A 40 10.56 4.00 -0.70
CA VAL A 40 11.49 3.66 0.39
C VAL A 40 12.49 4.80 0.65
N PHE A 41 12.49 5.86 -0.16
CA PHE A 41 13.29 7.05 0.11
C PHE A 41 12.56 8.02 1.03
N GLY A 42 13.12 8.19 2.23
CA GLY A 42 12.62 9.15 3.20
C GLY A 42 13.11 10.57 2.91
N THR A 43 12.17 11.48 2.69
CA THR A 43 12.10 12.68 3.54
C THR A 43 10.74 12.71 4.22
N PRO A 44 10.67 12.52 5.55
CA PRO A 44 9.42 12.45 6.31
C PRO A 44 8.53 13.71 6.23
N GLU A 45 9.05 14.82 5.70
CA GLU A 45 8.39 16.12 5.77
C GLU A 45 7.37 16.38 4.64
N LEU A 46 7.42 15.59 3.55
CA LEU A 46 6.49 15.73 2.41
C LEU A 46 5.31 14.74 2.45
N ALA A 47 5.36 13.71 3.28
CA ALA A 47 4.27 12.76 3.46
C ALA A 47 3.24 13.27 4.48
N LYS A 48 2.68 14.48 4.27
CA LYS A 48 1.42 14.83 4.94
C LYS A 48 0.40 13.77 4.51
N PRO A 49 -0.28 13.07 5.44
CA PRO A 49 -1.37 12.21 5.03
C PRO A 49 -2.38 13.10 4.32
N ALA A 50 -2.65 12.82 3.04
CA ALA A 50 -3.82 13.37 2.39
C ALA A 50 -5.01 13.06 3.32
N PRO A 51 -5.92 14.02 3.58
CA PRO A 51 -7.10 13.77 4.39
C PRO A 51 -7.74 12.49 3.85
N LYS A 52 -8.03 11.53 4.74
CA LYS A 52 -8.65 10.24 4.37
C LYS A 52 -9.85 10.57 3.48
N ALA A 53 -9.70 10.44 2.17
CA ALA A 53 -10.83 10.35 1.28
C ALA A 53 -11.51 9.07 1.73
N ASN A 54 -12.63 9.20 2.44
CA ASN A 54 -13.49 8.10 2.77
C ASN A 54 -13.87 7.45 1.43
N PRO A 55 -13.30 6.30 1.03
CA PRO A 55 -13.81 5.61 -0.11
C PRO A 55 -15.05 4.89 0.43
N GLU A 56 -16.22 5.47 0.21
CA GLU A 56 -17.49 4.77 0.41
C GLU A 56 -17.31 3.34 -0.13
N PRO A 57 -17.37 2.31 0.73
CA PRO A 57 -17.09 0.97 0.26
C PRO A 57 -18.30 0.55 -0.58
N PHE A 58 -18.07 0.35 -1.88
CA PHE A 58 -18.98 -0.31 -2.82
C PHE A 58 -20.10 0.52 -3.45
N ALA A 59 -19.89 1.80 -3.76
CA ALA A 59 -20.69 2.43 -4.79
C ALA A 59 -20.04 2.19 -6.16
N HIS A 60 -20.63 1.25 -6.92
CA HIS A 60 -20.57 1.25 -8.38
C HIS A 60 -19.37 0.59 -9.06
N PHE A 61 -19.18 -0.74 -8.97
CA PHE A 61 -18.60 -1.45 -10.13
C PHE A 61 -19.33 -2.73 -10.47
N ASN A 62 -19.86 -2.67 -11.69
CA ASN A 62 -20.77 -3.58 -12.35
C ASN A 62 -20.29 -5.03 -12.39
N ARG A 63 -21.27 -5.92 -12.23
CA ARG A 63 -21.45 -7.18 -12.95
C ARG A 63 -20.51 -7.33 -14.15
N ILE A 64 -19.66 -8.35 -14.09
CA ILE A 64 -19.24 -9.07 -15.29
C ILE A 64 -19.53 -10.54 -15.02
N ARG A 65 -20.52 -11.06 -15.74
CA ARG A 65 -20.70 -12.51 -15.95
C ARG A 65 -19.70 -12.95 -17.00
#